data_AF-A0A0E0GVY4-F1
#
_entry.id   AF-A0A0E0GVY4-F1
#
_cell.length_a   1.000
_cell.length_b   1.000
_cell.length_c   1.000
_cell.angle_alpha   90.00
_cell.angle_beta   90.00
_cell.angle_gamma   90.00
#
_symmetry.space_group_name_H-M   'P 1'
#
loop_
_entity.id
_entity.type
_entity.pdbx_description
1 polymer ?
#
loop_
_entity_poly.entity_id
_entity_poly.type
_entity_poly.pdbx_seq_one_letter_code
_entity_poly.pdbx_strand_id
1 'polypeptide(L)'
;MAAASLRLVVVAAAVAISLRGAAATAVTVEDACRHTRHEAYCVKALSARPESRAAALDMPALAEAALSMAAESGAAATSFVRNLAKMPGGMPPECLEGCGAKFQEAVAELRRSEAAMEVRHDAAGAKAWVTEARADGETCMDECRMTEGGAAPEIADRIDELAKLCSIALALTNASMSKHP
;
A
#
# COMPACT_ATOMS: atom_id res chain seq x y z
N MET A 1 -66.03 -7.26 54.38
CA MET A 1 -66.15 -7.52 52.92
C MET A 1 -64.84 -7.07 52.27
N ALA A 2 -64.39 -7.79 51.26
CA ALA A 2 -63.01 -8.00 50.84
C ALA A 2 -62.21 -6.76 50.39
N ALA A 3 -60.89 -6.80 50.67
CA ALA A 3 -59.88 -5.92 50.10
C ALA A 3 -59.50 -6.42 48.69
N ALA A 4 -59.56 -5.56 47.68
CA ALA A 4 -59.10 -5.85 46.33
C ALA A 4 -57.70 -5.23 46.12
N SER A 5 -56.67 -6.06 46.17
CA SER A 5 -55.29 -5.67 45.88
C SER A 5 -55.05 -5.75 44.37
N LEU A 6 -54.88 -4.60 43.72
CA LEU A 6 -54.58 -4.51 42.29
C LEU A 6 -53.08 -4.77 42.07
N ARG A 7 -52.72 -5.94 41.52
CA ARG A 7 -51.34 -6.24 41.11
C ARG A 7 -51.09 -5.67 39.71
N LEU A 8 -50.32 -4.59 39.61
CA LEU A 8 -49.74 -4.16 38.33
C LEU A 8 -48.68 -5.18 37.89
N VAL A 9 -48.92 -5.86 36.78
CA VAL A 9 -47.91 -6.67 36.10
C VAL A 9 -47.22 -5.78 35.09
N VAL A 10 -46.00 -5.34 35.39
CA VAL A 10 -45.14 -4.62 34.45
C VAL A 10 -44.47 -5.67 33.55
N VAL A 11 -44.98 -5.83 32.32
CA VAL A 11 -44.35 -6.67 31.30
C VAL A 11 -43.21 -5.86 30.67
N ALA A 12 -41.99 -6.06 31.16
CA ALA A 12 -40.79 -5.51 30.54
C ALA A 12 -40.46 -6.32 29.27
N ALA A 13 -40.86 -5.81 28.10
CA ALA A 13 -40.44 -6.35 26.82
C ALA A 13 -38.97 -6.00 26.58
N ALA A 14 -38.07 -6.95 26.85
CA ALA A 14 -36.65 -6.82 26.52
C ALA A 14 -36.48 -6.90 24.99
N VAL A 15 -36.40 -5.74 24.33
CA VAL A 15 -35.98 -5.66 22.93
C VAL A 15 -34.48 -5.97 22.89
N ALA A 16 -34.14 -7.22 22.56
CA ALA A 16 -32.77 -7.63 22.29
C ALA A 16 -32.34 -7.02 20.95
N ILE A 17 -31.76 -5.81 20.99
CA ILE A 17 -31.11 -5.21 19.83
C ILE A 17 -29.88 -6.07 19.53
N SER A 18 -30.03 -6.98 18.57
CA SER A 18 -28.93 -7.78 18.06
C SER A 18 -28.02 -6.87 17.24
N LEU A 19 -27.01 -6.26 17.89
CA LEU A 19 -25.87 -5.71 17.18
C LEU A 19 -25.08 -6.88 16.58
N ARG A 20 -25.48 -7.33 15.39
CA ARG A 20 -24.55 -8.03 14.49
C ARG A 20 -23.58 -6.99 13.95
N GLY A 21 -22.60 -6.62 14.75
CA GLY A 21 -21.38 -6.02 14.20
C GLY A 21 -20.80 -7.05 13.24
N ALA A 22 -20.65 -6.69 11.97
CA ALA A 22 -19.84 -7.48 11.05
C ALA A 22 -18.44 -7.52 11.66
N ALA A 23 -18.04 -8.65 12.25
CA ALA A 23 -16.68 -8.84 12.66
C ALA A 23 -15.84 -8.75 11.38
N ALA A 24 -15.06 -7.68 11.23
CA ALA A 24 -14.04 -7.62 10.19
C ALA A 24 -13.20 -8.89 10.36
N THR A 25 -13.22 -9.76 9.35
CA THR A 25 -12.43 -10.99 9.36
C THR A 25 -10.98 -10.57 9.43
N ALA A 26 -10.34 -10.80 10.58
CA ALA A 26 -8.93 -10.49 10.75
C ALA A 26 -8.13 -11.23 9.66
N VAL A 27 -7.31 -10.50 8.92
CA VAL A 27 -6.47 -11.00 7.84
C VAL A 27 -5.03 -11.06 8.34
N THR A 28 -4.39 -12.23 8.21
CA THR A 28 -2.95 -12.34 8.51
C THR A 28 -2.11 -11.80 7.35
N VAL A 29 -0.85 -11.45 7.62
CA VAL A 29 0.08 -11.03 6.56
C VAL A 29 0.24 -12.15 5.52
N GLU A 30 0.33 -13.39 5.97
CA GLU A 30 0.42 -14.57 5.11
C GLU A 30 -0.82 -14.69 4.21
N ASP A 31 -2.03 -14.48 4.76
CA ASP A 31 -3.26 -14.53 3.98
C ASP A 31 -3.31 -13.45 2.91
N ALA A 32 -2.96 -12.22 3.26
CA ALA A 32 -2.90 -11.11 2.33
C ALA A 32 -1.86 -11.35 1.22
N CYS A 33 -0.67 -11.83 1.57
CA CYS A 33 0.42 -12.00 0.63
C CYS A 33 0.20 -13.12 -0.40
N ARG A 34 -0.75 -14.04 -0.20
CA ARG A 34 -1.16 -15.00 -1.23
C ARG A 34 -1.83 -14.36 -2.46
N HIS A 35 -2.27 -13.11 -2.35
CA HIS A 35 -2.86 -12.37 -3.47
C HIS A 35 -1.81 -11.82 -4.45
N THR A 36 -0.52 -11.83 -4.09
CA THR A 36 0.56 -11.30 -4.93
C THR A 36 1.49 -12.41 -5.44
N ARG A 37 2.01 -12.22 -6.65
CA ARG A 37 3.08 -13.09 -7.20
C ARG A 37 4.41 -12.98 -6.46
N HIS A 38 4.55 -12.01 -5.57
CA HIS A 38 5.74 -11.75 -4.76
C HIS A 38 5.56 -12.19 -3.31
N GLU A 39 4.81 -13.27 -3.07
CA GLU A 39 4.38 -13.73 -1.73
C GLU A 39 5.50 -13.73 -0.69
N ALA A 40 6.61 -14.41 -0.95
CA ALA A 40 7.72 -14.51 0.02
C ALA A 40 8.32 -13.13 0.39
N TYR A 41 8.45 -12.24 -0.60
CA TYR A 41 8.95 -10.89 -0.36
C TYR A 41 7.91 -10.03 0.36
N CYS A 42 6.63 -10.15 -0.01
CA CYS A 42 5.50 -9.50 0.67
C CYS A 42 5.46 -9.86 2.15
N VAL A 43 5.52 -11.16 2.50
CA VAL A 43 5.52 -11.59 3.91
C VAL A 43 6.72 -11.02 4.63
N LYS A 44 7.93 -11.17 4.08
CA LYS A 44 9.15 -10.63 4.69
C LYS A 44 9.02 -9.13 4.98
N ALA A 45 8.51 -8.37 4.02
CA ALA A 45 8.50 -6.91 4.07
C ALA A 45 7.38 -6.37 4.96
N LEU A 46 6.15 -6.91 4.87
CA LEU A 46 5.05 -6.53 5.76
C LEU A 46 5.28 -7.01 7.19
N SER A 47 5.74 -8.24 7.39
CA SER A 47 6.06 -8.72 8.75
C SER A 47 7.18 -7.90 9.40
N ALA A 48 8.00 -7.14 8.67
CA ALA A 48 8.98 -6.25 9.28
C ALA A 48 8.34 -4.99 9.92
N ARG A 49 7.10 -4.65 9.55
CA ARG A 49 6.38 -3.47 10.05
C ARG A 49 5.58 -3.79 11.31
N PRO A 50 5.79 -3.08 12.44
CA PRO A 50 5.03 -3.30 13.68
C PRO A 50 3.50 -3.21 13.50
N GLU A 51 3.03 -2.24 12.73
CA GLU A 51 1.63 -2.00 12.41
C GLU A 51 0.98 -3.16 11.66
N SER A 52 1.74 -3.87 10.82
CA SER A 52 1.28 -5.04 10.07
C SER A 52 1.23 -6.33 10.92
N ARG A 53 1.65 -6.29 12.18
CA ARG A 53 1.57 -7.41 13.13
C ARG A 53 0.38 -7.30 14.10
N ALA A 54 -0.44 -6.27 13.98
CA ALA A 54 -1.58 -6.10 14.87
C ALA A 54 -2.57 -7.27 14.71
N ALA A 55 -3.13 -7.75 15.83
CA ALA A 55 -3.98 -8.94 15.87
C ALA A 55 -5.33 -8.80 15.14
N ALA A 56 -5.67 -7.59 14.68
CA ALA A 56 -6.96 -7.26 14.06
C ALA A 56 -6.77 -6.34 12.85
N LEU A 57 -5.97 -6.78 11.87
CA LEU A 57 -5.86 -6.08 10.59
C LEU A 57 -6.93 -6.57 9.61
N ASP A 58 -7.41 -5.65 8.79
CA ASP A 58 -8.19 -5.97 7.60
C ASP A 58 -7.35 -5.79 6.33
N MET A 59 -7.90 -6.20 5.19
CA MET A 59 -7.21 -6.11 3.91
C MET A 59 -6.88 -4.65 3.50
N PRO A 60 -7.77 -3.65 3.72
CA PRO A 60 -7.43 -2.24 3.53
C PRO A 60 -6.19 -1.78 4.30
N ALA A 61 -6.08 -2.09 5.60
CA ALA A 61 -4.92 -1.67 6.40
C ALA A 61 -3.61 -2.29 5.90
N LEU A 62 -3.63 -3.55 5.43
CA LEU A 62 -2.46 -4.19 4.82
C LEU A 62 -2.12 -3.60 3.45
N ALA A 63 -3.11 -3.18 2.67
CA ALA A 63 -2.89 -2.47 1.42
C ALA A 63 -2.26 -1.08 1.66
N GLU A 64 -2.73 -0.33 2.66
CA GLU A 64 -2.14 0.94 3.10
C GLU A 64 -0.68 0.78 3.53
N ALA A 65 -0.38 -0.24 4.33
CA ALA A 65 0.99 -0.54 4.73
C ALA A 65 1.90 -0.83 3.53
N ALA A 66 1.41 -1.57 2.53
CA ALA A 66 2.16 -1.86 1.29
C ALA A 66 2.36 -0.61 0.41
N LEU A 67 1.37 0.28 0.33
CA LEU A 67 1.48 1.58 -0.34
C LEU A 67 2.57 2.45 0.30
N SER A 68 2.55 2.53 1.62
CA SER A 68 3.55 3.25 2.41
C SER A 68 4.97 2.69 2.17
N MET A 69 5.14 1.36 2.14
CA MET A 69 6.43 0.73 1.82
C MET A 69 6.93 1.08 0.41
N ALA A 70 6.04 1.07 -0.57
CA ALA A 70 6.39 1.47 -1.94
C ALA A 70 6.82 2.96 -1.97
N ALA A 71 6.11 3.84 -1.26
CA ALA A 71 6.46 5.26 -1.19
C ALA A 71 7.82 5.49 -0.52
N GLU A 72 8.13 4.75 0.55
CA GLU A 72 9.44 4.76 1.20
C GLU A 72 10.55 4.29 0.25
N SER A 73 10.31 3.22 -0.51
CA SER A 73 11.25 2.73 -1.54
C SER A 73 11.50 3.76 -2.64
N GLY A 74 10.44 4.39 -3.17
CA GLY A 74 10.57 5.48 -4.14
C GLY A 74 11.37 6.66 -3.60
N ALA A 75 11.13 7.07 -2.35
CA ALA A 75 11.86 8.17 -1.72
C ALA A 75 13.35 7.83 -1.49
N ALA A 76 13.65 6.56 -1.17
CA ALA A 76 15.01 6.06 -1.08
C ALA A 76 15.69 6.06 -2.46
N ALA A 77 14.99 5.69 -3.53
CA ALA A 77 15.48 5.73 -4.90
C ALA A 77 15.75 7.17 -5.37
N THR A 78 14.84 8.12 -5.13
CA THR A 78 15.07 9.56 -5.38
C THR A 78 16.34 10.04 -4.66
N SER A 79 16.51 9.64 -3.39
CA SER A 79 17.68 10.03 -2.60
C SER A 79 18.97 9.42 -3.12
N PHE A 80 18.91 8.18 -3.58
CA PHE A 80 20.03 7.51 -4.21
C PHE A 80 20.47 8.23 -5.49
N VAL A 81 19.54 8.50 -6.41
CA VAL A 81 19.83 9.19 -7.68
C VAL A 81 20.40 10.59 -7.44
N ARG A 82 19.83 11.35 -6.50
CA ARG A 82 20.34 12.67 -6.10
C ARG A 82 21.77 12.62 -5.56
N ASN A 83 22.14 11.55 -4.87
CA ASN A 83 23.50 11.38 -4.36
C ASN A 83 24.46 10.91 -5.45
N LEU A 84 24.01 10.05 -6.35
CA LEU A 84 24.75 9.61 -7.53
C LEU A 84 25.13 10.79 -8.43
N ALA A 85 24.23 11.77 -8.59
CA ALA A 85 24.49 12.99 -9.36
C ALA A 85 25.63 13.86 -8.82
N LYS A 86 26.06 13.64 -7.57
CA LYS A 86 27.18 14.36 -6.95
C LYS A 86 28.51 13.64 -7.08
N MET A 87 28.51 12.40 -7.56
CA MET A 87 29.72 11.59 -7.66
C MET A 87 30.43 11.80 -9.01
N PRO A 88 31.75 12.05 -9.02
CA PRO A 88 32.51 12.23 -10.26
C PRO A 88 32.63 10.90 -11.03
N GLY A 89 32.62 10.98 -12.37
CA GLY A 89 32.73 9.80 -13.24
C GLY A 89 31.47 8.93 -13.28
N GLY A 90 30.34 9.46 -12.80
CA GLY A 90 29.04 8.79 -12.82
C GLY A 90 28.27 8.98 -14.13
N MET A 91 27.01 8.56 -14.05
CA MET A 91 26.02 8.71 -15.12
C MET A 91 25.84 10.17 -15.60
N PRO A 92 25.39 10.37 -16.86
CA PRO A 92 25.05 11.69 -17.38
C PRO A 92 24.06 12.44 -16.45
N PRO A 93 24.31 13.72 -16.11
CA PRO A 93 23.45 14.49 -15.20
C PRO A 93 21.99 14.54 -15.63
N GLU A 94 21.71 14.72 -16.92
CA GLU A 94 20.37 14.77 -17.49
C GLU A 94 19.59 13.46 -17.24
N CYS A 95 20.28 12.33 -17.24
CA CYS A 95 19.69 11.03 -16.95
C CYS A 95 19.30 10.87 -15.49
N LEU A 96 20.15 11.38 -14.60
CA LEU A 96 19.89 11.33 -13.16
C LEU A 96 18.80 12.33 -12.77
N GLU A 97 18.75 13.50 -13.40
CA GLU A 97 17.65 14.46 -13.21
C GLU A 97 16.32 13.89 -13.67
N GLY A 98 16.27 13.33 -14.89
CA GLY A 98 15.06 12.69 -15.45
C GLY A 98 14.57 11.53 -14.59
N CYS A 99 15.45 10.56 -14.28
CA CYS A 99 15.06 9.43 -13.44
C CYS A 99 14.70 9.87 -12.01
N GLY A 100 15.40 10.87 -11.47
CA GLY A 100 15.11 11.45 -10.15
C GLY A 100 13.71 12.06 -10.09
N ALA A 101 13.31 12.81 -11.13
CA ALA A 101 11.97 13.39 -11.25
C ALA A 101 10.90 12.30 -11.35
N LYS A 102 11.13 11.26 -12.16
CA LYS A 102 10.23 10.11 -12.27
C LYS A 102 10.00 9.37 -10.94
N PHE A 103 11.06 9.16 -10.14
CA PHE A 103 10.87 8.61 -8.80
C PHE A 103 10.09 9.56 -7.87
N GLN A 104 10.25 10.89 -8.01
CA GLN A 104 9.47 11.85 -7.23
C GLN A 104 7.98 11.82 -7.61
N GLU A 105 7.66 11.71 -8.90
CA GLU A 105 6.29 11.50 -9.41
C GLU A 105 5.70 10.21 -8.83
N ALA A 106 6.44 9.10 -8.90
CA ALA A 106 6.01 7.84 -8.30
C ALA A 106 5.71 7.95 -6.80
N VAL A 107 6.54 8.65 -6.02
CA VAL A 107 6.29 8.89 -4.59
C VAL A 107 5.02 9.71 -4.36
N ALA A 108 4.77 10.72 -5.19
CA ALA A 108 3.58 11.56 -5.08
C ALA A 108 2.31 10.72 -5.34
N GLU A 109 2.31 9.90 -6.39
CA GLU A 109 1.18 9.03 -6.71
C GLU A 109 0.96 7.94 -5.66
N LEU A 110 2.02 7.34 -5.10
CA LEU A 110 1.89 6.36 -4.02
C LEU A 110 1.29 6.96 -2.74
N ARG A 111 1.70 8.17 -2.36
CA ARG A 111 1.08 8.89 -1.22
C ARG A 111 -0.37 9.26 -1.51
N ARG A 112 -0.69 9.55 -2.77
CA ARG A 112 -2.05 9.83 -3.20
C ARG A 112 -2.94 8.58 -3.10
N SER A 113 -2.40 7.41 -3.45
CA SER A 113 -3.05 6.11 -3.24
C SER A 113 -3.27 5.80 -1.76
N GLU A 114 -2.27 6.05 -0.91
CA GLU A 114 -2.39 5.87 0.54
C GLU A 114 -3.54 6.73 1.10
N ALA A 115 -3.54 8.03 0.80
CA ALA A 115 -4.62 8.93 1.20
C ALA A 115 -5.99 8.57 0.59
N ALA A 116 -6.02 7.88 -0.56
CA ALA A 116 -7.26 7.40 -1.16
C ALA A 116 -7.88 6.25 -0.35
N MET A 117 -7.05 5.34 0.13
CA MET A 117 -7.47 4.22 0.96
C MET A 117 -7.93 4.70 2.33
N GLU A 118 -7.11 5.51 2.99
CA GLU A 118 -7.32 5.93 4.39
C GLU A 118 -8.52 6.88 4.53
N VAL A 119 -8.60 7.90 3.67
CA VAL A 119 -9.56 9.01 3.85
C VAL A 119 -10.81 8.84 2.98
N ARG A 120 -10.65 8.30 1.76
CA ARG A 120 -11.72 8.29 0.75
C ARG A 120 -12.34 6.91 0.54
N HIS A 121 -11.74 5.86 1.10
CA HIS A 121 -12.08 4.47 0.78
C HIS A 121 -12.15 4.21 -0.74
N ASP A 122 -11.28 4.89 -1.49
CA ASP A 122 -11.25 4.92 -2.95
C ASP A 122 -10.15 3.98 -3.48
N ALA A 123 -10.41 2.69 -3.39
CA ALA A 123 -9.48 1.66 -3.86
C ALA A 123 -9.28 1.66 -5.38
N ALA A 124 -10.28 2.12 -6.15
CA ALA A 124 -10.17 2.24 -7.60
C ALA A 124 -9.20 3.36 -8.00
N GLY A 125 -9.32 4.53 -7.36
CA GLY A 125 -8.35 5.61 -7.49
C GLY A 125 -6.97 5.18 -7.01
N ALA A 126 -6.89 4.56 -5.82
CA ALA A 126 -5.63 4.05 -5.28
C ALA A 126 -4.89 3.17 -6.30
N LYS A 127 -5.60 2.21 -6.91
CA LYS A 127 -5.07 1.32 -7.95
C LYS A 127 -4.55 2.08 -9.17
N ALA A 128 -5.25 3.10 -9.64
CA ALA A 128 -4.83 3.89 -10.80
C ALA A 128 -3.49 4.57 -10.51
N TRP A 129 -3.38 5.28 -9.39
CA TRP A 129 -2.16 5.99 -9.00
C TRP A 129 -0.97 5.04 -8.71
N VAL A 130 -1.18 3.85 -8.13
CA VAL A 130 -0.06 2.87 -8.00
C VAL A 130 0.40 2.36 -9.37
N THR A 131 -0.52 2.21 -10.32
CA THR A 131 -0.17 1.77 -11.68
C THR A 131 0.68 2.82 -12.37
N GLU A 132 0.33 4.10 -12.22
CA GLU A 132 1.12 5.24 -12.71
C GLU A 132 2.50 5.30 -12.02
N ALA A 133 2.54 5.21 -10.68
CA ALA A 133 3.80 5.20 -9.93
C ALA A 133 4.75 4.08 -10.36
N ARG A 134 4.21 2.88 -10.63
CA ARG A 134 5.01 1.77 -11.15
C ARG A 134 5.58 2.09 -12.52
N ALA A 135 4.77 2.66 -13.42
CA ALA A 135 5.20 3.03 -14.76
C ALA A 135 6.28 4.12 -14.71
N ASP A 136 6.14 5.13 -13.86
CA ASP A 136 7.17 6.17 -13.67
C ASP A 136 8.49 5.58 -13.18
N GLY A 137 8.44 4.64 -12.23
CA GLY A 137 9.64 3.92 -11.77
C GLY A 137 10.28 3.07 -12.86
N GLU A 138 9.50 2.26 -13.58
CA GLU A 138 9.98 1.36 -14.64
C GLU A 138 10.56 2.12 -15.85
N THR A 139 10.05 3.32 -16.12
CA THR A 139 10.44 4.14 -17.29
C THR A 139 11.49 5.20 -16.98
N CYS A 140 11.96 5.32 -15.73
CA CYS A 140 12.83 6.43 -15.32
C CYS A 140 14.14 6.52 -16.15
N MET A 141 14.61 5.39 -16.68
CA MET A 141 15.87 5.27 -17.46
C MET A 141 15.65 5.22 -18.98
N ASP A 142 14.41 5.35 -19.45
CA ASP A 142 14.05 5.13 -20.85
C ASP A 142 14.79 6.04 -21.82
N GLU A 143 14.94 7.31 -21.43
CA GLU A 143 15.61 8.36 -22.19
C GLU A 143 17.14 8.18 -22.22
N CYS A 144 17.68 7.29 -21.39
CA CYS A 144 19.12 7.12 -21.16
C CYS A 144 19.69 5.81 -21.67
N ARG A 145 18.84 4.93 -22.21
CA ARG A 145 19.27 3.62 -22.74
C ARG A 145 20.32 3.69 -23.84
N MET A 146 20.33 4.78 -24.62
CA MET A 146 21.26 4.98 -25.73
C MET A 146 22.43 5.91 -25.38
N THR A 147 22.48 6.41 -24.15
CA THR A 147 23.53 7.33 -23.70
C THR A 147 24.71 6.54 -23.18
N GLU A 148 25.92 6.84 -23.65
CA GLU A 148 27.14 6.21 -23.14
C GLU A 148 27.29 6.48 -21.63
N GLY A 149 27.56 5.42 -20.86
CA GLY A 149 27.58 5.50 -19.40
C GLY A 149 26.20 5.69 -18.76
N GLY A 150 25.10 5.62 -19.53
CA GLY A 150 23.72 5.82 -19.08
C GLY A 150 23.06 4.61 -18.42
N ALA A 151 23.80 3.52 -18.16
CA ALA A 151 23.30 2.34 -17.46
C ALA A 151 24.05 2.16 -16.14
N ALA A 152 23.37 2.38 -15.01
CA ALA A 152 23.88 2.07 -13.68
C ALA A 152 23.10 0.88 -13.09
N PRO A 153 23.74 -0.27 -12.84
CA PRO A 153 23.06 -1.44 -12.27
C PRO A 153 22.39 -1.13 -10.93
N GLU A 154 22.96 -0.21 -10.14
CA GLU A 154 22.41 0.20 -8.86
C GLU A 154 21.08 0.97 -8.99
N ILE A 155 20.82 1.65 -10.11
CA ILE A 155 19.50 2.26 -10.38
C ILE A 155 18.51 1.16 -10.78
N ALA A 156 18.93 0.18 -11.59
CA ALA A 156 18.08 -0.94 -11.97
C ALA A 156 17.58 -1.71 -10.74
N ASP A 157 18.42 -1.94 -9.74
CA ASP A 157 18.01 -2.56 -8.47
C ASP A 157 16.91 -1.75 -7.75
N ARG A 158 16.97 -0.41 -7.80
CA ARG A 158 15.94 0.47 -7.21
C ARG A 158 14.64 0.44 -7.99
N ILE A 159 14.72 0.42 -9.32
CA ILE A 159 13.56 0.26 -10.20
C ILE A 159 12.86 -1.06 -9.89
N ASP A 160 13.61 -2.15 -9.82
CA ASP A 160 13.09 -3.49 -9.54
C ASP A 160 12.44 -3.57 -8.16
N GLU A 161 13.05 -2.97 -7.15
CA GLU A 161 12.50 -2.95 -5.79
C GLU A 161 11.19 -2.16 -5.72
N LEU A 162 11.15 -0.96 -6.32
CA LEU A 162 9.92 -0.17 -6.40
C LEU A 162 8.84 -0.91 -7.18
N ALA A 163 9.15 -1.51 -8.33
CA ALA A 163 8.20 -2.25 -9.14
C ALA A 163 7.61 -3.46 -8.40
N LYS A 164 8.42 -4.20 -7.63
CA LYS A 164 7.95 -5.30 -6.77
C LYS A 164 6.99 -4.80 -5.70
N LEU A 165 7.33 -3.71 -5.01
CA LEU A 165 6.50 -3.12 -3.96
C LEU A 165 5.19 -2.55 -4.52
N CYS A 166 5.21 -1.85 -5.65
CA CYS A 166 4.00 -1.42 -6.35
C CYS A 166 3.14 -2.61 -6.77
N SER A 167 3.73 -3.71 -7.25
CA SER A 167 2.98 -4.93 -7.60
C SER A 167 2.31 -5.57 -6.38
N ILE A 168 2.93 -5.50 -5.20
CA ILE A 168 2.34 -5.97 -3.94
C ILE A 168 1.19 -5.06 -3.54
N ALA A 169 1.40 -3.75 -3.52
CA ALA A 169 0.36 -2.77 -3.20
C ALA A 169 -0.86 -2.92 -4.12
N LEU A 170 -0.66 -3.04 -5.44
CA LEU A 170 -1.74 -3.30 -6.39
C LEU A 170 -2.53 -4.58 -6.07
N ALA A 171 -1.83 -5.67 -5.73
CA ALA A 171 -2.49 -6.92 -5.39
C ALA A 171 -3.36 -6.80 -4.14
N LEU A 172 -2.84 -6.15 -3.09
CA LEU A 172 -3.57 -5.98 -1.83
C LEU A 172 -4.73 -4.97 -1.97
N THR A 173 -4.55 -3.87 -2.71
CA THR A 173 -5.63 -2.94 -3.04
C THR A 173 -6.73 -3.62 -3.85
N ASN A 174 -6.40 -4.52 -4.79
CA ASN A 174 -7.43 -5.30 -5.50
C ASN A 174 -8.13 -6.29 -4.55
N ALA A 175 -7.38 -6.94 -3.65
CA ALA A 175 -7.95 -7.87 -2.68
C ALA A 175 -8.90 -7.15 -1.70
N SER A 176 -8.60 -5.91 -1.30
CA SER A 176 -9.45 -5.12 -0.39
C SER A 176 -10.79 -4.71 -1.01
N MET A 177 -10.89 -4.69 -2.35
CA MET A 177 -12.14 -4.44 -3.07
C MET A 177 -13.02 -5.69 -3.21
N SER A 178 -12.45 -6.86 -3.00
CA SER A 178 -13.17 -8.13 -3.16
C SER A 178 -14.07 -8.32 -1.94
N LYS A 179 -15.39 -8.40 -2.15
CA LYS A 179 -16.29 -8.90 -1.10
C LYS A 179 -15.90 -10.35 -0.83
N HIS A 180 -15.24 -10.64 0.29
CA HIS A 180 -15.18 -12.02 0.75
C HIS A 180 -16.60 -12.50 1.09
N PRO A 181 -16.94 -13.76 0.74
CA PRO A 181 -18.25 -14.35 1.03
C PRO A 181 -18.57 -14.41 2.52
#